data_AF-F0WQR8-F1
#
_entry.id   AF-F0WQR8-F1
#
_cell.length_a   1.000
_cell.length_b   1.000
_cell.length_c   1.000
_cell.angle_alpha   90.00
_cell.angle_beta   90.00
_cell.angle_gamma   90.00
#
_symmetry.space_group_name_H-M   'P 1'
#
loop_
_entity.id
_entity.type
_entity.pdbx_description
1 polymer ?
#
loop_
_entity_poly.entity_id
_entity_poly.type
_entity_poly.pdbx_seq_one_letter_code
_entity_poly.pdbx_strand_id
1 'polypeptide(L)'
;MNATLLVLTAIMSALRNSEEALGGWKEEKVDADSEGRLVSVLSAQTETTAPRICVNKVILVKKQVVAGMNYQYTIEGCDQESKSGMQKCVNCVNRKTYDVVIYERLGENVKELISFEEVKSESKPDSIQNSDDASRELGTNEITEEEKAQITGWISQKKLNRYGDERGTSYTGGNPLFDENKGKAIDYYEYMLGRFPTRPWKEMAVHLQSNVTNGGLQLMAEDKKQSTRTIVLLTSFVVAVLVAMAAMVIFVRLQRNQRRHTYESISDSVHN
;
A
#
# COMPACT_ATOMS: atom_id res chain seq x y z
N MET A 1 -57.49 1.24 18.91
CA MET A 1 -56.83 2.42 18.32
C MET A 1 -55.46 2.54 18.96
N ASN A 2 -54.41 1.98 18.34
CA ASN A 2 -53.05 2.05 18.87
C ASN A 2 -52.22 2.87 17.89
N ALA A 3 -51.94 4.11 18.28
CA ALA A 3 -51.02 4.99 17.59
C ALA A 3 -49.73 5.05 18.41
N THR A 4 -48.72 4.30 17.99
CA THR A 4 -47.34 4.54 18.42
C THR A 4 -46.44 4.33 17.22
N LEU A 5 -46.23 5.44 16.52
CA LEU A 5 -45.40 5.60 15.33
C LEU A 5 -43.92 5.50 15.76
N LEU A 6 -43.24 4.47 15.29
CA LEU A 6 -41.78 4.33 15.36
C LEU A 6 -41.14 5.24 14.31
N VAL A 7 -40.33 6.20 14.75
CA VAL A 7 -39.35 6.90 13.89
C VAL A 7 -37.99 6.78 14.56
N LEU A 8 -37.16 5.87 14.05
CA LEU A 8 -35.73 5.78 14.33
C LEU A 8 -35.00 5.54 13.00
N THR A 9 -34.85 6.59 12.21
CA THR A 9 -33.91 6.61 11.08
C THR A 9 -32.59 7.20 11.57
N ALA A 10 -31.73 6.35 12.13
CA ALA A 10 -30.30 6.62 12.19
C ALA A 10 -29.72 6.24 10.83
N ILE A 11 -29.61 7.21 9.92
CA ILE A 11 -28.92 7.04 8.64
C ILE A 11 -27.43 6.86 8.97
N MET A 12 -26.94 5.64 8.75
CA MET A 12 -25.53 5.30 8.86
C MET A 12 -24.68 6.26 8.04
N SER A 13 -23.78 6.95 8.72
CA SER A 13 -22.68 7.72 8.14
C SER A 13 -21.85 6.80 7.24
N ALA A 14 -21.76 7.20 5.98
CA ALA A 14 -20.81 6.78 4.94
C ALA A 14 -19.68 5.82 5.36
N LEU A 15 -19.82 4.53 5.00
CA LEU A 15 -18.66 3.70 4.66
C LEU A 15 -18.38 3.90 3.16
N ARG A 16 -17.60 4.93 2.84
CA ARG A 16 -16.86 4.99 1.58
C ARG A 16 -15.74 3.96 1.68
N ASN A 17 -16.03 2.70 1.35
CA ASN A 17 -14.97 1.78 0.96
C ASN A 17 -14.50 2.26 -0.43
N SER A 18 -13.42 3.04 -0.47
CA SER A 18 -12.69 3.22 -1.72
C SER A 18 -12.08 1.86 -2.08
N GLU A 19 -12.57 1.23 -3.15
CA GLU A 19 -11.80 0.21 -3.86
C GLU A 19 -10.44 0.83 -4.22
N GLU A 20 -9.41 0.45 -3.48
CA GLU A 20 -8.05 0.93 -3.72
C GLU A 20 -7.49 0.17 -4.92
N ALA A 21 -7.23 0.90 -6.01
CA ALA A 21 -6.64 0.37 -7.21
C ALA A 21 -5.33 -0.38 -6.89
N LEU A 22 -5.31 -1.69 -7.20
CA LEU A 22 -4.18 -2.57 -6.95
C LEU A 22 -3.06 -2.24 -7.96
N GLY A 23 -2.08 -1.44 -7.56
CA GLY A 23 -0.79 -1.33 -8.26
C GLY A 23 -0.17 0.07 -8.33
N GLY A 24 -0.90 1.13 -7.99
CA GLY A 24 -0.38 2.50 -7.99
C GLY A 24 0.13 2.97 -6.62
N TRP A 25 0.99 3.98 -6.61
CA TRP A 25 1.28 4.74 -5.41
C TRP A 25 0.03 5.52 -4.98
N LYS A 26 -0.37 5.36 -3.72
CA LYS A 26 -1.49 6.07 -3.13
C LYS A 26 -1.01 6.83 -1.90
N GLU A 27 -1.35 8.10 -1.79
CA GLU A 27 -1.08 8.86 -0.58
C GLU A 27 -1.77 8.24 0.63
N GLU A 28 -1.04 8.21 1.74
CA GLU A 28 -1.49 7.75 3.03
C GLU A 28 -1.34 8.88 4.05
N LYS A 29 -2.11 8.81 5.14
CA LYS A 29 -2.05 9.82 6.19
C LYS A 29 -0.72 9.71 6.93
N VAL A 30 -0.07 10.85 7.14
CA VAL A 30 1.04 10.94 8.08
C VAL A 30 0.49 10.92 9.51
N ASP A 31 0.74 9.82 10.22
CA ASP A 31 0.39 9.59 11.61
C ASP A 31 1.50 8.86 12.39
N ALA A 32 1.27 8.62 13.69
CA ALA A 32 2.25 7.99 14.57
C ALA A 32 2.70 6.59 14.11
N ASP A 33 1.81 5.82 13.47
CA ASP A 33 2.13 4.49 12.96
C ASP A 33 3.04 4.61 11.73
N SER A 34 2.72 5.52 10.80
CA SER A 34 3.55 5.80 9.63
C SER A 34 4.94 6.33 10.01
N GLU A 35 5.04 7.20 11.02
CA GLU A 35 6.30 7.73 11.53
C GLU A 35 7.10 6.65 12.26
N GLY A 36 6.44 5.85 13.12
CA GLY A 36 7.07 4.74 13.83
C GLY A 36 7.62 3.69 12.88
N ARG A 37 6.94 3.44 11.77
CA ARG A 37 7.41 2.57 10.69
C ARG A 37 8.73 3.04 10.10
N LEU A 38 8.79 4.31 9.70
CA LEU A 38 9.99 4.93 9.15
C LEU A 38 11.15 4.89 10.15
N VAL A 39 10.91 5.35 11.39
CA VAL A 39 11.94 5.35 12.44
C VAL A 39 12.47 3.95 12.73
N SER A 40 11.60 2.94 12.74
CA SER A 40 12.02 1.55 12.96
C SER A 40 12.97 1.05 11.87
N VAL A 41 12.76 1.41 10.61
CA VAL A 41 13.64 0.99 9.51
C VAL A 41 14.95 1.75 9.53
N LEU A 42 14.89 3.08 9.73
CA LEU A 42 16.04 3.96 9.70
C LEU A 42 16.97 3.75 10.91
N SER A 43 16.43 3.46 12.10
CA SER A 43 17.23 3.17 13.29
C SER A 43 17.88 1.79 13.28
N ALA A 44 17.31 0.85 12.51
CA ALA A 44 17.88 -0.48 12.31
C ALA A 44 19.01 -0.51 11.27
N GLN A 45 19.24 0.59 10.54
CA GLN A 45 20.37 0.67 9.60
C GLN A 45 21.68 0.74 10.37
N THR A 46 22.47 -0.32 10.26
CA THR A 46 23.82 -0.43 10.83
C THR A 46 24.91 -0.05 9.83
N GLU A 47 24.54 0.13 8.56
CA GLU A 47 25.50 0.39 7.49
C GLU A 47 25.96 1.86 7.46
N THR A 48 27.25 2.05 7.21
CA THR A 48 27.92 3.36 7.07
C THR A 48 27.57 4.10 5.78
N THR A 49 26.73 3.52 4.91
CA THR A 49 26.40 4.00 3.56
C THR A 49 25.14 4.86 3.51
N ALA A 50 24.25 4.77 4.51
CA ALA A 50 23.12 5.68 4.62
C ALA A 50 23.57 7.04 5.18
N PRO A 51 23.12 8.18 4.60
CA PRO A 51 23.39 9.50 5.15
C PRO A 51 22.95 9.56 6.61
N ARG A 52 23.87 9.92 7.51
CA ARG A 52 23.54 10.14 8.92
C ARG A 52 22.73 11.42 9.02
N ILE A 53 21.43 11.32 8.83
CA ILE A 53 20.50 12.44 8.96
C ILE A 53 19.63 12.26 10.20
N CYS A 54 19.17 13.35 10.79
CA CYS A 54 18.02 13.30 11.69
C CYS A 54 16.75 13.63 10.88
N VAL A 55 15.62 13.05 11.30
CA VAL A 55 14.31 13.34 10.71
C VAL A 55 13.69 14.50 11.50
N ASN A 56 13.43 15.63 10.84
CA ASN A 56 12.73 16.76 11.44
C ASN A 56 11.22 16.57 11.33
N LYS A 57 10.75 16.26 10.12
CA LYS A 57 9.32 16.15 9.81
C LYS A 57 9.07 15.18 8.64
N VAL A 58 8.01 14.39 8.73
CA VAL A 58 7.46 13.67 7.57
C VAL A 58 6.47 14.59 6.84
N ILE A 59 6.72 14.83 5.55
CA ILE A 59 5.91 15.72 4.71
C ILE A 59 4.79 14.91 4.04
N LEU A 60 5.15 13.77 3.45
CA LEU A 60 4.24 12.94 2.68
C LEU A 60 4.60 11.46 2.87
N VAL A 61 3.59 10.61 2.84
CA VAL A 61 3.76 9.16 2.72
C VAL A 61 2.86 8.64 1.60
N LYS A 62 3.42 7.80 0.73
CA LYS A 62 2.69 7.05 -0.30
C LYS A 62 2.91 5.57 -0.06
N LYS A 63 1.86 4.78 -0.26
CA LYS A 63 1.90 3.31 -0.20
C LYS A 63 1.67 2.71 -1.58
N GLN A 64 2.31 1.58 -1.86
CA GLN A 64 2.05 0.77 -3.04
C GLN A 64 2.04 -0.71 -2.66
N VAL A 65 1.01 -1.43 -3.12
CA VAL A 65 0.91 -2.88 -2.96
C VAL A 65 1.74 -3.57 -4.04
N VAL A 66 2.67 -4.43 -3.63
CA VAL A 66 3.52 -5.26 -4.50
C VAL A 66 3.46 -6.74 -4.04
N ALA A 67 4.57 -7.47 -4.00
CA ALA A 67 4.67 -8.75 -3.26
C ALA A 67 4.67 -8.59 -1.72
N GLY A 68 4.51 -7.34 -1.27
CA GLY A 68 4.45 -6.84 0.10
C GLY A 68 3.94 -5.40 0.03
N MET A 69 4.48 -4.51 0.85
CA MET A 69 4.12 -3.09 0.84
C MET A 69 5.37 -2.23 0.62
N ASN A 70 5.37 -1.39 -0.41
CA ASN A 70 6.31 -0.29 -0.52
C ASN A 70 5.72 0.95 0.14
N TYR A 71 6.55 1.69 0.86
CA TYR A 71 6.21 3.01 1.40
C TYR A 71 7.26 4.01 0.94
N GLN A 72 6.84 5.07 0.26
CA GLN A 72 7.67 6.19 -0.13
C GLN A 72 7.36 7.36 0.79
N TYR A 73 8.37 7.82 1.52
CA TYR A 73 8.30 8.97 2.41
C TYR A 73 9.04 10.13 1.78
N THR A 74 8.40 11.30 1.75
CA THR A 74 9.10 12.56 1.57
C THR A 74 9.28 13.18 2.95
N ILE A 75 10.53 13.36 3.37
CA ILE A 75 10.88 13.85 4.70
C ILE A 75 11.74 15.09 4.63
N GLU A 76 11.62 15.93 5.65
CA GLU A 76 12.58 16.98 5.94
C GLU A 76 13.54 16.49 7.03
N GLY A 77 14.84 16.61 6.78
CA GLY A 77 15.88 16.19 7.70
C GLY A 77 17.09 17.11 7.66
N CYS A 78 17.99 16.93 8.61
CA CYS A 78 19.27 17.62 8.65
C CYS A 78 20.41 16.62 8.79
N ASP A 79 21.55 16.93 8.19
CA ASP A 79 22.78 16.17 8.38
C ASP A 79 23.17 16.16 9.87
N GLN A 80 23.53 14.99 10.39
CA GLN A 80 23.95 14.76 11.76
C GLN A 80 25.38 14.23 11.80
N GLU A 81 26.18 14.76 12.72
CA GLU A 81 27.52 14.26 13.00
C GLU A 81 27.51 13.03 13.95
N SER A 82 26.37 12.74 14.59
CA SER A 82 26.30 11.76 15.67
C SER A 82 26.35 10.30 15.20
N LYS A 83 26.95 9.43 16.03
CA LYS A 83 27.21 8.00 15.76
C LYS A 83 26.05 7.06 16.12
N SER A 84 24.97 7.58 16.69
CA SER A 84 23.75 6.80 16.96
C SER A 84 22.78 7.00 15.82
N GLY A 85 22.17 5.91 15.34
CA GLY A 85 21.31 5.86 14.16
C GLY A 85 20.22 6.93 14.10
N MET A 86 19.65 7.10 12.91
CA MET A 86 18.71 8.18 12.55
C MET A 86 17.59 8.33 13.60
N GLN A 87 17.58 9.47 14.30
CA GLN A 87 16.60 9.84 15.33
C GLN A 87 15.89 11.15 14.95
N LYS A 88 14.81 11.49 15.67
CA LYS A 88 14.14 12.79 15.56
C LYS A 88 15.12 13.93 15.86
N CYS A 89 15.15 14.96 15.02
CA CYS A 89 16.07 16.08 15.18
C CYS A 89 15.87 16.82 16.52
N VAL A 90 16.96 17.09 17.25
CA VAL A 90 16.96 18.02 18.39
C VAL A 90 17.08 19.46 17.88
N ASN A 91 17.98 19.69 16.93
CA ASN A 91 18.14 20.96 16.25
C ASN A 91 18.41 20.69 14.76
N CYS A 92 17.70 21.39 13.87
CA CYS A 92 17.76 21.18 12.44
C CYS A 92 17.83 22.54 11.73
N VAL A 93 19.08 22.97 11.48
CA VAL A 93 19.41 24.29 10.91
C VAL A 93 19.43 24.23 9.38
N ASN A 94 20.16 23.26 8.81
CA ASN A 94 20.29 23.08 7.35
C ASN A 94 19.32 22.00 6.87
N ARG A 95 18.05 22.37 6.76
CA ARG A 95 16.99 21.44 6.33
C ARG A 95 17.16 21.08 4.87
N LYS A 96 17.06 19.79 4.61
CA LYS A 96 17.04 19.18 3.29
C LYS A 96 15.84 18.27 3.18
N THR A 97 15.36 18.09 1.96
CA THR A 97 14.26 17.17 1.66
C THR A 97 14.83 15.87 1.11
N TYR A 98 14.30 14.76 1.56
CA TYR A 98 14.71 13.43 1.13
C TYR A 98 13.51 12.59 0.73
N ASP A 99 13.69 11.79 -0.30
CA ASP A 99 12.79 10.70 -0.64
C ASP A 99 13.37 9.39 -0.14
N VAL A 100 12.59 8.68 0.67
CA VAL A 100 12.97 7.45 1.35
C VAL A 100 11.97 6.37 0.99
N VAL A 101 12.43 5.29 0.38
CA VAL A 101 11.58 4.13 0.08
C VAL A 101 11.94 3.00 1.02
N ILE A 102 10.93 2.47 1.70
CA ILE A 102 11.04 1.26 2.53
C ILE A 102 10.12 0.17 1.99
N TYR A 103 10.53 -1.08 2.19
CA TYR A 103 9.74 -2.26 1.87
C TYR A 103 9.38 -3.03 3.13
N GLU A 104 8.13 -3.45 3.24
CA GLU A 104 7.65 -4.34 4.29
C GLU A 104 7.05 -5.61 3.71
N ARG A 105 7.51 -6.76 4.21
CA ARG A 105 6.88 -8.06 3.92
C ARG A 105 5.99 -8.49 5.08
N LEU A 106 4.69 -8.57 4.81
CA LEU A 106 3.71 -9.06 5.77
C LEU A 106 3.96 -10.54 6.08
N GLY A 107 3.91 -10.90 7.37
CA GLY A 107 4.08 -12.27 7.87
C GLY A 107 5.48 -12.60 8.42
N GLU A 108 6.54 -11.98 7.89
CA GLU A 108 7.92 -12.26 8.31
C GLU A 108 8.55 -11.15 9.15
N ASN A 109 7.82 -10.05 9.42
CA ASN A 109 8.31 -8.85 10.13
C ASN A 109 9.59 -8.24 9.49
N VAL A 110 9.82 -8.50 8.21
CA VAL A 110 10.96 -7.96 7.48
C VAL A 110 10.63 -6.55 7.01
N LYS A 111 11.51 -5.61 7.35
CA LYS A 111 11.47 -4.22 6.90
C LYS A 111 12.85 -3.80 6.40
N GLU A 112 12.90 -3.25 5.20
CA GLU A 112 14.16 -2.96 4.52
C GLU A 112 14.15 -1.52 3.97
N LEU A 113 15.28 -0.84 4.07
CA LEU A 113 15.52 0.40 3.35
C LEU A 113 15.85 0.06 1.90
N ILE A 114 15.08 0.60 0.96
CA ILE A 114 15.25 0.35 -0.47
C ILE A 114 16.05 1.48 -1.13
N SER A 115 15.68 2.73 -0.87
CA SER A 115 16.43 3.89 -1.35
C SER A 115 16.32 5.06 -0.38
N PHE A 116 17.33 5.93 -0.45
CA PHE A 116 17.44 7.14 0.34
C PHE A 116 18.14 8.21 -0.53
N GLU A 117 17.39 9.20 -1.00
CA GLU A 117 17.87 10.19 -1.97
C GLU A 117 17.56 11.62 -1.49
N GLU A 118 18.54 12.52 -1.59
CA GLU A 118 18.32 13.95 -1.37
C GLU A 118 17.60 14.54 -2.57
N VAL A 119 16.41 15.08 -2.34
CA VAL A 119 15.69 15.85 -3.35
C VAL A 119 16.38 17.19 -3.45
N LYS A 120 17.18 17.38 -4.51
CA LYS A 120 17.74 18.68 -4.83
C LYS A 120 16.56 19.63 -5.02
N SER A 121 16.47 20.66 -4.20
CA SER A 121 15.43 21.68 -4.33
C SER A 121 15.57 22.32 -5.71
N GLU A 122 14.72 21.95 -6.65
CA GLU A 122 14.52 22.74 -7.85
C GLU A 122 14.03 24.11 -7.37
N SER A 123 14.89 25.12 -7.48
CA SER A 123 14.48 26.50 -7.35
C SER A 123 13.27 26.72 -8.25
N LYS A 124 12.15 27.06 -7.64
CA LYS A 124 10.89 27.47 -8.28
C LYS A 124 11.16 28.30 -9.56
N PRO A 125 10.49 28.02 -10.69
CA PRO A 125 10.66 28.83 -11.90
C PRO A 125 9.89 30.13 -11.74
N ASP A 126 10.58 31.19 -11.33
CA ASP A 126 10.10 32.54 -11.60
C ASP A 126 10.50 32.92 -13.03
N SER A 127 9.46 33.12 -13.85
CA SER A 127 9.40 34.00 -15.02
C SER A 127 10.53 33.90 -16.07
N ILE A 128 10.17 33.27 -17.19
CA ILE A 128 10.48 33.62 -18.59
C ILE A 128 11.62 34.63 -18.77
N GLN A 129 12.76 34.16 -19.29
CA GLN A 129 13.43 34.80 -20.42
C GLN A 129 13.96 33.73 -21.37
N ASN A 130 13.43 33.76 -22.60
CA ASN A 130 13.96 33.07 -23.77
C ASN A 130 15.41 33.50 -24.01
N SER A 131 16.28 32.56 -24.33
CA SER A 131 17.16 32.71 -25.49
C SER A 131 17.67 31.35 -25.91
N ASP A 132 17.42 31.07 -27.18
CA ASP A 132 17.98 29.99 -27.96
C ASP A 132 19.51 30.07 -27.90
N ASP A 133 20.18 28.95 -27.60
CA ASP A 133 21.31 28.56 -28.44
C ASP A 133 21.54 27.05 -28.35
N ALA A 134 21.59 26.45 -29.54
CA ALA A 134 21.82 25.05 -29.77
C ALA A 134 23.32 24.82 -29.86
N SER A 135 23.84 23.81 -29.17
CA SER A 135 24.58 22.70 -29.79
C SER A 135 25.43 21.91 -28.78
N ARG A 136 25.13 20.60 -28.75
CA ARG A 136 26.05 19.45 -28.75
C ARG A 136 26.62 18.91 -27.43
N GLU A 137 26.01 17.77 -27.09
CA GLU A 137 26.62 16.44 -26.89
C GLU A 137 27.58 16.21 -25.72
N LEU A 138 27.03 15.60 -24.69
CA LEU A 138 27.59 14.37 -24.11
C LEU A 138 26.42 13.50 -23.64
N GLY A 139 26.28 12.33 -24.26
CA GLY A 139 25.23 11.37 -23.95
C GLY A 139 25.36 10.88 -22.52
N THR A 140 24.58 11.45 -21.62
CA THR A 140 24.29 10.81 -20.35
C THR A 140 23.25 9.74 -20.65
N ASN A 141 23.55 8.49 -20.27
CA ASN A 141 22.60 7.37 -20.25
C ASN A 141 21.53 7.60 -19.18
N GLU A 142 20.98 8.80 -19.11
CA GLU A 142 20.01 9.20 -18.11
C GLU A 142 18.66 8.65 -18.54
N ILE A 143 18.23 7.61 -17.83
CA ILE A 143 16.92 7.00 -18.02
C ILE A 143 15.86 8.05 -17.62
N THR A 144 14.93 8.35 -18.52
CA THR A 144 13.83 9.27 -18.23
C THR A 144 12.79 8.59 -17.34
N GLU A 145 11.98 9.38 -16.62
CA GLU A 145 10.92 8.84 -15.75
C GLU A 145 9.90 8.00 -16.53
N GLU A 146 9.63 8.34 -17.79
CA GLU A 146 8.79 7.55 -18.68
C GLU A 146 9.40 6.18 -18.96
N GLU A 147 10.73 6.11 -19.15
CA GLU A 147 11.43 4.85 -19.37
C GLU A 147 11.44 3.98 -18.09
N LYS A 148 11.58 4.60 -16.90
CA LYS A 148 11.43 3.89 -15.61
C LYS A 148 10.05 3.25 -15.47
N ALA A 149 8.99 3.97 -15.86
CA ALA A 149 7.64 3.45 -15.86
C ALA A 149 7.46 2.29 -16.86
N GLN A 150 8.07 2.39 -18.04
CA GLN A 150 8.05 1.31 -19.04
C GLN A 150 8.75 0.04 -18.54
N ILE A 151 9.92 0.19 -17.91
CA ILE A 151 10.66 -0.93 -17.28
C ILE A 151 9.76 -1.63 -16.26
N THR A 152 9.11 -0.86 -15.39
CA THR A 152 8.19 -1.40 -14.36
C THR A 152 7.02 -2.16 -14.99
N GLY A 153 6.39 -1.59 -16.02
CA GLY A 153 5.30 -2.24 -16.75
C GLY A 153 5.73 -3.55 -17.43
N TRP A 154 6.93 -3.56 -18.03
CA TRP A 154 7.50 -4.73 -18.68
C TRP A 154 7.79 -5.87 -17.69
N ILE A 155 8.40 -5.58 -16.54
CA ILE A 155 8.65 -6.57 -15.48
C ILE A 155 7.35 -7.21 -15.02
N SER A 156 6.33 -6.39 -14.79
CA SER A 156 5.01 -6.86 -14.34
C SER A 156 4.33 -7.76 -15.37
N GLN A 157 4.28 -7.33 -16.64
CA GLN A 157 3.63 -8.09 -17.71
C GLN A 157 4.30 -9.43 -17.97
N LYS A 158 5.64 -9.46 -18.00
CA LYS A 158 6.42 -10.68 -18.23
C LYS A 158 6.52 -11.57 -16.99
N LYS A 159 5.93 -11.17 -15.86
CA LYS A 159 5.98 -11.87 -14.57
C LYS A 159 7.43 -12.13 -14.11
N LEU A 160 8.33 -11.21 -14.41
CA LEU A 160 9.73 -11.28 -14.02
C LEU A 160 9.88 -10.94 -12.54
N ASN A 161 11.07 -11.19 -11.99
CA ASN A 161 11.43 -10.73 -10.65
C ASN A 161 11.77 -9.23 -10.66
N ARG A 162 12.06 -8.66 -9.48
CA ARG A 162 12.34 -7.22 -9.32
C ARG A 162 13.55 -6.71 -10.08
N TYR A 163 14.40 -7.59 -10.62
CA TYR A 163 15.61 -7.28 -11.38
C TYR A 163 15.45 -7.58 -12.88
N GLY A 164 14.22 -7.93 -13.32
CA GLY A 164 13.96 -8.28 -14.71
C GLY A 164 14.39 -9.69 -15.12
N ASP A 165 14.87 -10.53 -14.20
CA ASP A 165 15.18 -11.94 -14.49
C ASP A 165 13.96 -12.85 -14.18
N GLU A 166 14.03 -14.13 -14.55
CA GLU A 166 12.93 -15.07 -14.31
C GLU A 166 12.64 -15.25 -12.81
N ARG A 167 11.36 -15.55 -12.49
CA ARG A 167 10.98 -15.89 -11.12
C ARG A 167 11.68 -17.17 -10.68
N GLY A 168 12.26 -17.15 -9.49
CA GLY A 168 13.05 -18.27 -8.95
C GLY A 168 14.55 -18.18 -9.24
N THR A 169 15.01 -17.16 -9.97
CA THR A 169 16.45 -16.90 -10.14
C THR A 169 17.09 -16.68 -8.76
N SER A 170 18.11 -17.48 -8.46
CA SER A 170 18.92 -17.37 -7.25
C SER A 170 20.23 -16.68 -7.59
N TYR A 171 20.61 -15.67 -6.80
CA TYR A 171 21.84 -14.93 -6.97
C TYR A 171 22.87 -15.42 -5.95
N THR A 172 24.05 -15.80 -6.43
CA THR A 172 25.11 -16.40 -5.60
C THR A 172 25.57 -15.47 -4.47
N GLY A 173 25.41 -14.15 -4.63
CA GLY A 173 25.66 -13.12 -3.60
C GLY A 173 24.39 -12.44 -3.04
N GLY A 174 23.20 -13.03 -3.26
CA GLY A 174 21.91 -12.54 -2.74
C GLY A 174 21.31 -11.33 -3.47
N ASN A 175 22.13 -10.35 -3.88
CA ASN A 175 21.68 -9.15 -4.59
C ASN A 175 22.48 -8.94 -5.90
N PRO A 176 21.87 -9.00 -7.09
CA PRO A 176 22.56 -8.77 -8.35
C PRO A 176 23.02 -7.31 -8.54
N LEU A 177 22.52 -6.38 -7.71
CA LEU A 177 22.95 -4.98 -7.72
C LEU A 177 24.24 -4.75 -6.93
N PHE A 178 24.95 -5.79 -6.50
CA PHE A 178 26.24 -5.65 -5.83
C PHE A 178 27.37 -6.24 -6.70
N ASP A 179 28.29 -5.39 -7.16
CA ASP A 179 29.48 -5.81 -7.88
C ASP A 179 30.56 -6.24 -6.87
N GLU A 180 30.65 -7.54 -6.60
CA GLU A 180 31.63 -8.10 -5.66
C GLU A 180 33.08 -7.81 -6.06
N ASN A 181 33.37 -7.67 -7.36
CA ASN A 181 34.73 -7.38 -7.83
C ASN A 181 35.14 -5.94 -7.51
N LYS A 182 34.18 -5.02 -7.46
CA LYS A 182 34.41 -3.60 -7.16
C LYS A 182 34.05 -3.22 -5.72
N GLY A 183 33.36 -4.11 -4.99
CA GLY A 183 32.82 -3.83 -3.66
C GLY A 183 31.83 -2.66 -3.64
N LYS A 184 31.07 -2.47 -4.74
CA LYS A 184 30.14 -1.33 -4.88
C LYS A 184 28.77 -1.81 -5.32
N ALA A 185 27.73 -1.15 -4.79
CA ALA A 185 26.38 -1.29 -5.31
C ALA A 185 26.28 -0.57 -6.67
N ILE A 186 25.59 -1.20 -7.61
CA ILE A 186 25.25 -0.68 -8.94
C ILE A 186 23.84 -0.08 -8.84
N ASP A 187 23.61 1.05 -9.50
CA ASP A 187 22.27 1.60 -9.62
C ASP A 187 21.33 0.61 -10.34
N TYR A 188 20.08 0.55 -9.89
CA TYR A 188 19.11 -0.38 -10.45
C TYR A 188 18.88 -0.17 -11.95
N TYR A 189 18.77 1.09 -12.40
CA TYR A 189 18.52 1.40 -13.80
C TYR A 189 19.78 1.22 -14.65
N GLU A 190 20.96 1.51 -14.09
CA GLU A 190 22.24 1.16 -14.70
C GLU A 190 22.35 -0.36 -14.93
N TYR A 191 22.00 -1.17 -13.93
CA TYR A 191 21.94 -2.63 -14.05
C TYR A 191 20.98 -3.07 -15.17
N MET A 192 19.76 -2.50 -15.20
CA MET A 192 18.76 -2.82 -16.22
C MET A 192 19.23 -2.48 -17.65
N LEU A 193 19.89 -1.35 -17.84
CA LEU A 193 20.45 -0.94 -19.13
C LEU A 193 21.60 -1.85 -19.57
N GLY A 194 22.48 -2.24 -18.65
CA GLY A 194 23.58 -3.16 -18.94
C GLY A 194 23.08 -4.56 -19.28
N ARG A 195 22.06 -5.04 -18.56
CA ARG A 195 21.49 -6.39 -18.71
C ARG A 195 20.62 -6.51 -19.96
N PHE A 196 19.85 -5.47 -20.28
CA PHE A 196 18.90 -5.45 -21.40
C PHE A 196 19.23 -4.30 -22.38
N PRO A 197 20.35 -4.40 -23.11
CA PRO A 197 20.78 -3.31 -24.01
C PRO A 197 19.79 -3.06 -25.16
N THR A 198 18.97 -4.05 -25.51
CA THR A 198 17.91 -3.94 -26.52
C THR A 198 16.67 -3.20 -26.03
N ARG A 199 16.56 -2.91 -24.73
CA ARG A 199 15.46 -2.18 -24.09
C ARG A 199 14.07 -2.74 -24.47
N PRO A 200 13.79 -4.02 -24.18
CA PRO A 200 12.57 -4.73 -24.62
C PRO A 200 11.25 -4.09 -24.13
N TRP A 201 11.30 -3.24 -23.10
CA TRP A 201 10.15 -2.46 -22.63
C TRP A 201 9.68 -1.40 -23.65
N LYS A 202 10.53 -0.95 -24.57
CA LYS A 202 10.15 0.03 -25.60
C LYS A 202 9.14 -0.53 -26.60
N GLU A 203 9.24 -1.81 -26.93
CA GLU A 203 8.30 -2.49 -27.84
C GLU A 203 6.88 -2.53 -27.25
N MET A 204 6.77 -2.67 -25.93
CA MET A 204 5.48 -2.64 -25.24
C MET A 204 4.84 -1.25 -25.23
N ALA A 205 5.65 -0.19 -25.10
CA ALA A 205 5.16 1.18 -25.08
C ALA A 205 4.47 1.56 -26.40
N VAL A 206 5.02 1.09 -27.53
CA VAL A 206 4.46 1.31 -28.86
C VAL A 206 3.06 0.69 -29.00
N HIS A 207 2.85 -0.52 -28.47
CA HIS A 207 1.56 -1.21 -28.52
C HIS A 207 0.49 -0.56 -27.63
N LEU A 208 0.88 0.06 -26.50
CA LEU A 208 -0.05 0.77 -25.63
C LEU A 208 -0.46 2.13 -26.21
N GLN A 209 0.44 2.84 -26.87
CA GLN A 209 0.14 4.13 -27.52
C GLN A 209 -0.68 3.98 -28.81
N SER A 210 -0.48 2.91 -29.58
CA SER A 210 -1.28 2.65 -30.80
C SER A 210 -2.74 2.30 -30.50
N ASN A 211 -3.03 1.76 -29.30
CA ASN A 211 -4.39 1.48 -28.86
C ASN A 211 -5.12 2.74 -28.34
N VAL A 212 -4.39 3.81 -28.03
CA VAL A 212 -4.97 5.09 -27.57
C VAL A 212 -5.36 6.00 -28.75
N THR A 213 -4.78 5.79 -29.93
CA THR A 213 -5.02 6.65 -31.11
C THR A 213 -6.01 6.08 -32.14
N ASN A 214 -6.38 4.80 -32.07
CA ASN A 214 -7.34 4.17 -33.00
C ASN A 214 -8.63 3.64 -32.36
N GLY A 215 -8.87 3.92 -31.08
CA GLY A 215 -10.09 3.54 -30.39
C GLY A 215 -10.75 4.75 -29.78
N GLY A 216 -11.66 5.37 -30.53
CA GLY A 216 -12.52 6.43 -30.01
C GLY A 216 -13.15 6.02 -28.67
N LEU A 217 -13.31 7.05 -27.84
CA LEU A 217 -14.12 7.11 -26.63
C LEU A 217 -15.37 6.21 -26.70
N GLN A 218 -15.22 4.93 -26.37
CA GLN A 218 -16.32 4.01 -26.13
C GLN A 218 -16.09 3.40 -24.77
N LEU A 219 -16.39 4.22 -23.76
CA LEU A 219 -16.63 3.76 -22.39
C LEU A 219 -17.66 2.64 -22.48
N MET A 220 -17.25 1.43 -22.09
CA MET A 220 -18.13 0.28 -22.02
C MET A 220 -19.20 0.52 -20.95
N ALA A 221 -20.36 0.99 -21.41
CA ALA A 221 -21.64 0.67 -20.81
C ALA A 221 -22.06 -0.72 -21.31
N GLU A 222 -22.56 -1.54 -20.38
CA GLU A 222 -23.11 -2.90 -20.57
C GLU A 222 -22.03 -3.97 -20.86
N ASP A 223 -21.94 -5.09 -20.15
CA ASP A 223 -22.98 -5.95 -19.58
C ASP A 223 -22.39 -6.73 -18.38
N LYS A 224 -23.04 -6.66 -17.21
CA LYS A 224 -22.74 -7.53 -16.07
C LYS A 224 -24.01 -8.21 -15.56
N LYS A 225 -24.74 -8.86 -16.47
CA LYS A 225 -25.80 -9.83 -16.12
C LYS A 225 -25.23 -11.21 -15.78
N GLN A 226 -24.34 -11.35 -14.79
CA GLN A 226 -24.03 -12.67 -14.22
C GLN A 226 -23.33 -12.63 -12.86
N SER A 227 -23.98 -12.14 -11.80
CA SER A 227 -23.63 -12.57 -10.43
C SER A 227 -24.75 -12.27 -9.43
N THR A 228 -25.97 -12.68 -9.78
CA THR A 228 -27.15 -12.55 -8.90
C THR A 228 -27.56 -13.91 -8.33
N ARG A 229 -26.58 -14.71 -7.89
CA ARG A 229 -26.85 -16.02 -7.23
C ARG A 229 -26.10 -16.28 -5.92
N THR A 230 -25.23 -15.38 -5.47
CA THR A 230 -24.41 -15.64 -4.26
C THR A 230 -24.69 -14.71 -3.07
N ILE A 231 -25.60 -13.72 -3.20
CA ILE A 231 -25.96 -12.82 -2.08
C ILE A 231 -27.28 -13.22 -1.38
N VAL A 232 -28.02 -14.22 -1.89
CA VAL A 232 -29.28 -14.68 -1.26
C VAL A 232 -29.05 -15.74 -0.16
N LEU A 233 -27.87 -16.36 -0.08
CA LEU A 233 -27.63 -17.45 0.89
C LEU A 233 -27.17 -16.98 2.29
N LEU A 234 -26.55 -15.80 2.40
CA LEU A 234 -26.04 -15.33 3.71
C LEU A 234 -27.11 -14.65 4.57
N THR A 235 -28.11 -14.00 3.96
CA THR A 235 -29.20 -13.37 4.71
C THR A 235 -30.21 -14.38 5.27
N SER A 236 -30.38 -15.54 4.61
CA SER A 236 -31.26 -16.62 5.09
C SER A 236 -30.74 -17.27 6.37
N PHE A 237 -29.42 -17.47 6.48
CA PHE A 237 -28.82 -18.16 7.63
C PHE A 237 -28.95 -17.34 8.92
N VAL A 238 -28.81 -16.01 8.84
CA VAL A 238 -28.92 -15.11 10.00
C VAL A 238 -30.36 -15.08 10.54
N VAL A 239 -31.38 -15.07 9.66
CA VAL A 239 -32.78 -15.10 10.08
C VAL A 239 -33.15 -16.43 10.75
N ALA A 240 -32.67 -17.55 10.22
CA ALA A 240 -32.93 -18.87 10.81
C ALA A 240 -32.36 -19.00 12.23
N VAL A 241 -31.14 -18.49 12.47
CA VAL A 241 -30.50 -18.51 13.79
C VAL A 241 -31.28 -17.65 14.80
N LEU A 242 -31.76 -16.48 14.39
CA LEU A 242 -32.54 -15.60 15.27
C LEU A 242 -33.91 -16.21 15.63
N VAL A 243 -34.59 -16.86 14.69
CA VAL A 243 -35.87 -17.55 14.96
C VAL A 243 -35.67 -18.73 15.92
N ALA A 244 -34.60 -19.52 15.75
CA ALA A 244 -34.27 -20.62 16.65
C ALA A 244 -33.98 -20.14 18.07
N MET A 245 -33.23 -19.05 18.22
CA MET A 245 -32.95 -18.43 19.53
C MET A 245 -34.23 -17.95 20.22
N ALA A 246 -35.14 -17.30 19.48
CA ALA A 246 -36.42 -16.84 20.03
C ALA A 246 -37.31 -18.01 20.47
N ALA A 247 -37.40 -19.08 19.66
CA ALA A 247 -38.15 -20.28 20.00
C ALA A 247 -37.59 -20.98 21.26
N MET A 248 -36.27 -21.04 21.40
CA MET A 248 -35.61 -21.63 22.57
C MET A 248 -35.92 -20.84 23.85
N VAL A 249 -35.92 -19.50 23.78
CA VAL A 249 -36.30 -18.64 24.92
C VAL A 249 -37.76 -18.84 25.31
N ILE A 250 -38.68 -18.94 24.34
CA ILE A 250 -40.10 -19.21 24.60
C ILE A 250 -40.27 -20.60 25.25
N PHE A 251 -39.59 -21.62 24.73
CA PHE A 251 -39.65 -22.98 25.28
C PHE A 251 -39.14 -23.04 26.73
N VAL A 252 -38.03 -22.37 27.04
CA VAL A 252 -37.49 -22.29 28.41
C VAL A 252 -38.48 -21.56 29.34
N ARG A 253 -39.17 -20.51 28.87
CA ARG A 253 -40.20 -19.83 29.67
C ARG A 253 -41.41 -20.72 29.92
N LEU A 254 -41.86 -21.49 28.93
CA LEU A 254 -42.97 -22.44 29.08
C LEU A 254 -42.63 -23.57 30.05
N GLN A 255 -41.43 -24.15 29.95
CA GLN A 255 -40.98 -25.17 30.91
C GLN A 255 -40.93 -24.64 32.34
N ARG A 256 -40.44 -23.41 32.55
CA ARG A 256 -40.42 -22.78 33.88
C ARG A 256 -41.83 -22.59 34.44
N ASN A 257 -42.81 -22.26 33.59
CA ASN A 257 -44.19 -22.09 34.04
C ASN A 257 -44.84 -23.42 34.43
N GLN A 258 -44.63 -24.49 33.65
CA GLN A 258 -45.15 -25.82 34.01
C GLN A 258 -44.60 -26.35 35.33
N ARG A 259 -43.31 -26.12 35.61
CA ARG A 259 -42.72 -26.49 36.91
C ARG A 259 -43.36 -25.77 38.09
N ARG A 260 -43.89 -24.54 37.92
CA ARG A 260 -44.58 -23.83 39.01
C ARG A 260 -45.88 -24.54 39.42
N HIS A 261 -46.65 -25.04 38.45
CA HIS A 261 -47.93 -25.71 38.74
C HIS A 261 -47.77 -27.10 39.37
N THR A 262 -46.62 -27.76 39.20
CA THR A 262 -46.37 -29.06 39.84
C THR A 262 -46.09 -28.96 41.34
N TYR A 263 -45.69 -27.77 41.83
CA TYR A 263 -45.50 -27.55 43.26
C TYR A 263 -46.80 -27.20 43.99
N GLU A 264 -47.76 -26.56 43.32
CA GLU A 264 -49.07 -26.25 43.92
C GLU A 264 -49.93 -27.52 44.13
N SER A 265 -49.88 -28.49 43.21
CA SER A 265 -50.66 -29.73 43.38
C SER A 265 -50.13 -30.66 44.50
N ILE A 266 -48.88 -30.47 44.94
CA ILE A 266 -48.30 -31.27 46.04
C ILE A 266 -48.65 -30.65 47.40
N SER A 267 -48.78 -29.32 47.52
CA SER A 267 -49.14 -28.69 48.80
C SER A 267 -50.57 -29.00 49.24
N ASP A 268 -51.50 -29.20 48.29
CA ASP A 268 -52.90 -29.50 48.62
C ASP A 268 -53.13 -30.95 49.07
N SER A 269 -52.21 -31.87 48.77
CA SER A 269 -52.30 -33.28 49.18
C SER A 269 -51.83 -33.57 50.61
N VAL A 270 -51.26 -32.58 51.30
CA VAL A 270 -50.71 -32.72 52.67
C VAL A 270 -51.70 -32.21 53.74
N HIS A 271 -52.89 -31.74 53.35
CA HIS A 271 -53.91 -31.19 54.26
C HIS A 271 -55.26 -31.92 54.24
N ASN A 272 -55.31 -33.17 53.78
CA ASN A 272 -56.46 -34.07 53.98
C ASN A 272 -56.03 -35.38 54.65
#